data_AF-A0A645DJJ4-F1
#
_entry.id   AF-A0A645DJJ4-F1
#
_cell.length_a   1.000
_cell.length_b   1.000
_cell.length_c   1.000
_cell.angle_alpha   90.00
_cell.angle_beta   90.00
_cell.angle_gamma   90.00
#
_symmetry.space_group_name_H-M   'P 1'
#
loop_
_entity.id
_entity.type
_entity.pdbx_description
1 polymer ?
#
loop_
_entity_poly.entity_id
_entity_poly.type
_entity_poly.pdbx_seq_one_letter_code
_entity_poly.pdbx_strand_id
1 'polypeptide(L)' 'MNAQDYDYSKIDSVKMFSGTHPLVMKNRITSQNWKINLDIKHKNYSCIMYLLSAIEKLTGWRIGEYKNYKII' A
#
# COMPACT_ATOMS: atom_id res chain seq x y z
N MET A 1 9.06 22.03 9.97
CA MET A 1 8.74 20.60 9.77
C MET A 1 9.85 20.02 8.92
N ASN A 2 10.63 19.08 9.45
CA ASN A 2 11.79 18.53 8.75
C ASN A 2 11.32 17.58 7.65
N ALA A 3 11.80 17.77 6.42
CA ALA A 3 11.46 16.94 5.25
C ALA A 3 11.89 15.47 5.36
N GLN A 4 12.64 15.11 6.41
CA GLN A 4 13.15 13.76 6.68
C GLN A 4 12.04 12.77 7.09
N ASP A 5 10.93 13.25 7.65
CA ASP A 5 9.84 12.39 8.17
C ASP A 5 8.95 11.79 7.06
N TYR A 6 9.09 12.26 5.81
CA TYR A 6 8.26 11.86 4.66
C TYR A 6 9.08 11.23 3.53
N ASP A 7 10.17 10.54 3.87
CA ASP A 7 10.95 9.77 2.88
C ASP A 7 10.23 8.45 2.51
N TYR A 8 9.44 8.53 1.44
CA TYR A 8 8.73 7.39 0.86
C TYR A 8 9.62 6.51 -0.04
N SER A 9 10.93 6.72 -0.08
CA SER A 9 11.86 5.90 -0.88
C SER A 9 12.06 4.48 -0.31
N LYS A 10 11.74 4.27 0.97
CA LYS A 10 11.90 2.99 1.69
C LYS A 10 10.63 2.11 1.66
N ILE A 11 9.81 2.23 0.62
CA ILE A 11 8.60 1.40 0.49
C ILE A 11 8.95 0.08 -0.20
N ASP A 12 8.65 -1.04 0.47
CA ASP A 12 8.98 -2.39 -0.04
C ASP A 12 8.17 -2.81 -1.28
N SER A 13 6.91 -2.35 -1.37
CA SER A 13 6.03 -2.60 -2.52
C SER A 13 4.92 -1.56 -2.57
N VAL A 14 4.62 -1.11 -3.78
CA VAL A 14 3.40 -0.35 -4.09
C VAL A 14 2.45 -1.26 -4.86
N LYS A 15 1.14 -1.09 -4.68
CA LYS A 15 0.11 -1.83 -5.43
C LYS A 15 -0.86 -0.85 -6.05
N MET A 16 -1.20 -1.08 -7.32
CA MET A 16 -2.26 -0.32 -7.98
C MET A 16 -3.59 -0.58 -7.26
N PHE A 17 -4.26 0.49 -6.85
CA PHE A 17 -5.59 0.40 -6.29
C PHE A 17 -6.60 0.15 -7.42
N SER A 18 -7.29 -0.99 -7.36
CA SER A 18 -8.27 -1.41 -8.38
C SER A 18 -9.72 -1.22 -7.95
N GLY A 19 -9.97 -0.64 -6.77
CA GLY A 19 -11.31 -0.39 -6.26
C GLY A 19 -11.91 0.92 -6.77
N THR A 20 -13.17 1.15 -6.42
CA THR A 20 -13.86 2.43 -6.71
C THR A 20 -13.62 3.42 -5.59
N HIS A 21 -13.02 4.57 -5.90
CA HIS A 21 -12.90 5.66 -4.93
C HIS A 21 -14.29 6.25 -4.60
N PRO A 22 -14.55 6.61 -3.33
CA PRO A 22 -15.77 7.32 -2.95
C PRO A 22 -15.98 8.61 -3.75
N LEU A 23 -17.24 8.99 -3.97
CA LEU A 23 -17.59 10.16 -4.80
C LEU A 23 -16.89 11.44 -4.34
N VAL A 24 -16.78 11.65 -3.02
CA VAL A 24 -16.12 12.81 -2.40
C VAL A 24 -14.62 12.91 -2.73
N MET A 25 -13.97 11.79 -3.07
CA MET A 25 -12.53 11.76 -3.38
C MET A 25 -12.23 12.18 -4.82
N LYS A 26 -13.19 12.12 -5.74
CA LYS A 26 -12.97 12.44 -7.17
C LYS A 26 -12.45 13.87 -7.38
N ASN A 27 -13.01 14.84 -6.66
CA ASN A 27 -12.61 16.25 -6.76
C ASN A 27 -11.16 16.45 -6.30
N ARG A 28 -10.72 15.71 -5.28
CA ARG A 28 -9.34 15.79 -4.78
C ARG A 28 -8.36 15.20 -5.79
N ILE A 29 -8.66 14.01 -6.32
CA ILE A 29 -7.81 13.32 -7.29
C ILE A 29 -7.65 14.17 -8.56
N THR A 30 -8.74 14.76 -9.06
CA THR A 30 -8.71 15.62 -10.26
C THR A 30 -7.99 16.95 -10.04
N SER A 31 -8.07 17.52 -8.83
CA SER A 31 -7.32 18.74 -8.47
C SER A 31 -5.81 18.51 -8.30
N GLN A 32 -5.37 17.25 -8.32
CA GLN A 32 -4.00 16.86 -8.01
C GLN A 32 -3.17 16.71 -9.29
N ASN A 33 -2.13 17.54 -9.43
CA ASN A 33 -1.28 17.61 -10.64
C ASN A 33 -0.03 16.71 -10.62
N TRP A 34 0.12 15.88 -9.59
CA TRP A 34 1.22 14.93 -9.48
C TRP A 34 1.06 13.75 -10.44
N LYS A 35 2.10 13.47 -11.23
CA LYS A 35 2.20 12.24 -12.03
C LYS A 35 2.98 11.21 -11.23
N ILE A 36 2.29 10.16 -10.79
CA ILE A 36 2.90 9.04 -10.08
C ILE A 36 3.56 8.12 -11.10
N ASN A 37 4.87 8.21 -11.26
CA ASN A 37 5.65 7.26 -12.05
C ASN A 37 6.40 6.32 -11.09
N LEU A 38 5.68 5.33 -10.56
CA LEU A 38 6.24 4.30 -9.69
C LEU A 38 6.31 3.00 -10.47
N ASP A 39 7.47 2.36 -10.47
CA ASP A 39 7.62 1.04 -11.06
C ASP A 39 7.07 -0.02 -10.10
N ILE A 40 5.81 -0.41 -10.33
CA ILE A 40 5.06 -1.39 -9.52
C ILE A 40 5.65 -2.81 -9.61
N LYS A 41 6.57 -3.06 -10.56
CA LYS A 41 7.14 -4.39 -10.80
C LYS A 41 8.27 -4.74 -9.82
N HIS A 42 9.02 -3.74 -9.35
CA HIS A 42 10.15 -3.95 -8.45
C HIS A 42 9.65 -4.01 -7.01
N LYS A 43 9.79 -5.19 -6.37
CA LYS A 43 9.45 -5.40 -4.97
C LYS A 43 10.70 -5.77 -4.19
N ASN A 44 11.03 -4.97 -3.19
CA ASN A 44 12.17 -5.19 -2.33
C ASN A 44 11.73 -6.01 -1.11
N TYR A 45 11.29 -7.25 -1.35
CA TYR A 45 10.90 -8.15 -0.26
C TYR A 45 12.06 -9.01 0.21
N SER A 46 12.27 -9.08 1.51
CA SER A 46 13.06 -10.13 2.15
C SER A 46 12.40 -11.50 1.98
N CYS A 47 13.17 -12.59 2.00
CA CYS A 47 12.64 -13.97 1.83
C CYS A 47 11.47 -14.30 2.76
N ILE A 48 11.53 -13.81 4.01
CA ILE A 48 10.45 -13.98 5.01
C ILE A 48 9.17 -13.26 4.57
N MET A 49 9.29 -12.05 4.01
CA MET A 49 8.14 -11.28 3.53
C MET A 49 7.49 -11.96 2.31
N TYR A 50 8.28 -12.60 1.45
CA TYR A 50 7.75 -13.44 0.36
C TYR A 50 6.90 -14.60 0.90
N LEU A 51 7.39 -15.32 1.92
CA LEU A 51 6.66 -16.43 2.53
C LEU A 51 5.37 -15.95 3.21
N LEU A 52 5.44 -14.90 4.03
CA LEU A 52 4.27 -14.32 4.68
C LEU A 52 3.23 -13.83 3.66
N SER A 53 3.69 -13.18 2.58
CA SER A 53 2.81 -12.72 1.50
C SER A 53 2.16 -13.89 0.74
N ALA A 54 2.86 -15.02 0.58
CA ALA A 54 2.29 -16.21 -0.05
C ALA A 54 1.23 -16.85 0.85
N ILE A 55 1.49 -16.96 2.15
CA ILE A 55 0.52 -17.48 3.14
C ILE A 55 -0.71 -16.56 3.21
N GLU A 56 -0.52 -15.24 3.23
CA GLU A 56 -1.62 -14.26 3.23
C GLU A 56 -2.50 -14.42 1.98
N LYS A 57 -1.89 -14.60 0.80
CA LYS A 57 -2.65 -14.81 -0.46
C LYS A 57 -3.43 -16.11 -0.49
N LEU A 58 -2.95 -17.16 0.17
CA LEU A 58 -3.59 -18.48 0.19
C LEU A 58 -4.68 -18.56 1.26
N THR A 59 -4.42 -18.03 2.44
CA THR A 59 -5.28 -18.20 3.62
C THR A 59 -6.16 -16.98 3.90
N GLY A 60 -5.85 -15.83 3.31
CA GLY A 60 -6.46 -14.55 3.65
C GLY A 60 -6.07 -14.03 5.04
N TRP A 61 -5.18 -14.73 5.75
CA TRP A 61 -4.77 -14.38 7.10
C TRP A 61 -3.31 -13.90 7.13
N ARG A 62 -3.13 -12.69 7.67
CA ARG A 62 -1.80 -12.10 7.89
C ARG A 62 -1.33 -12.43 9.30
N ILE A 63 -0.35 -13.33 9.38
CA ILE A 63 0.22 -13.79 10.65
C ILE A 63 0.93 -12.62 11.35
N GLY A 64 0.54 -12.33 12.59
CA GLY A 64 1.16 -11.28 13.41
C GLY A 64 0.62 -9.86 13.17
N GLU A 65 -0.44 -9.68 12.37
CA GLU A 65 -1.09 -8.37 12.22
C GLU A 65 -1.97 -8.06 13.44
N TYR A 66 -1.70 -6.92 14.10
CA TYR A 66 -2.58 -6.39 15.13
C TYR A 66 -3.74 -5.62 14.49
N LYS A 67 -4.99 -6.04 14.78
CA LYS A 67 -6.20 -5.40 14.27
C LYS A 67 -6.96 -4.73 15.41
N ASN A 68 -6.96 -3.40 15.45
CA ASN A 68 -7.78 -2.61 16.39
C ASN A 68 -8.98 -1.96 15.68
N TYR A 69 -9.80 -2.77 15.02
CA TYR A 69 -11.04 -2.34 14.39
C TYR A 69 -12.04 -3.48 14.38
N LYS A 70 -13.33 -3.15 14.37
CA LYS A 70 -14.41 -4.12 14.14
C LYS A 70 -14.89 -3.93 12.70
N ILE A 71 -14.99 -5.03 11.97
CA ILE A 71 -15.68 -5.05 10.68
C ILE A 71 -17.17 -4.96 11.01
N ILE A 72 -17.84 -3.91 10.56
CA ILE A 72 -19.28 -3.67 10.71
C ILE A 72 -19.94 -3.94 9.36
#